data_AF-A0A3S1GJQ0-F1
#
_entry.id   AF-A0A3S1GJQ0-F1
#
_cell.length_a   1.000
_cell.length_b   1.000
_cell.length_c   1.000
_cell.angle_alpha   90.00
_cell.angle_beta   90.00
_cell.angle_gamma   90.00
#
_symmetry.space_group_name_H-M   'P 1'
#
loop_
_entity.id
_entity.type
_entity.pdbx_description
1 polymer ?
#
loop_
_entity_poly.entity_id
_entity_poly.type
_entity_poly.pdbx_seq_one_letter_code
_entity_poly.pdbx_strand_id
1 'polypeptide(L)'
;LKVMSKMGISTYQSYCGAQIFDAIGLKTDFVQKYFTGTATLIEGVELEEIAAETVSRHADGFGNDPVLRNSLEVGGEYMFRMRGEAHIWSPDAVATLQHAVRQGSWETFRDYSAQIDSETARAQSIRGLFKIRFAEETGRK
;
A
#
# COMPACT_ATOMS: atom_id res chain seq x y z
N LEU A 1 22.99 -12.79 2.12
CA LEU A 1 23.25 -12.93 0.66
C LEU A 1 21.98 -12.89 -0.22
N LYS A 2 20.80 -13.32 0.27
CA LYS A 2 19.56 -13.46 -0.54
C LYS A 2 19.12 -12.25 -1.37
N VAL A 3 19.26 -11.01 -0.86
CA VAL A 3 18.81 -9.81 -1.57
C VAL A 3 19.75 -9.47 -2.75
N MET A 4 21.06 -9.48 -2.50
CA MET A 4 22.09 -9.20 -3.52
C MET A 4 22.05 -10.21 -4.67
N SER A 5 21.83 -11.49 -4.34
CA SER A 5 21.77 -12.56 -5.35
C SER A 5 20.57 -12.48 -6.27
N LYS A 6 19.47 -11.80 -5.89
CA LYS A 6 18.32 -11.56 -6.79
C LYS A 6 18.72 -10.74 -8.03
N MET A 7 19.77 -9.93 -7.89
CA MET A 7 20.30 -9.05 -8.93
C MET A 7 21.64 -9.55 -9.48
N GLY A 8 22.05 -10.77 -9.12
CA GLY A 8 23.31 -11.36 -9.57
C GLY A 8 24.58 -10.77 -8.94
N ILE A 9 24.46 -10.00 -7.85
CA ILE A 9 25.61 -9.41 -7.17
C ILE A 9 26.19 -10.40 -6.16
N SER A 10 27.47 -10.71 -6.32
CA SER A 10 28.19 -11.72 -5.52
C SER A 10 29.03 -11.14 -4.38
N THR A 11 29.28 -9.82 -4.37
CA THR A 11 30.13 -9.15 -3.37
C THR A 11 29.37 -8.01 -2.68
N TYR A 12 29.55 -7.89 -1.36
CA TYR A 12 28.94 -6.81 -0.58
C TYR A 12 29.47 -5.42 -0.98
N GLN A 13 30.77 -5.33 -1.29
CA GLN A 13 31.41 -4.08 -1.71
C GLN A 13 30.76 -3.49 -2.97
N SER A 14 30.38 -4.32 -3.93
CA SER A 14 29.67 -3.87 -5.13
C SER A 14 28.20 -3.54 -4.88
N TYR A 15 27.61 -4.05 -3.80
CA TYR A 15 26.24 -3.72 -3.42
C TYR A 15 26.15 -2.39 -2.65
N CYS A 16 27.18 -2.07 -1.85
CA CYS A 16 27.26 -0.81 -1.11
C CYS A 16 27.22 0.40 -2.05
N GLY A 17 26.24 1.27 -1.87
CA GLY A 17 26.09 2.49 -2.67
C GLY A 17 25.54 2.28 -4.08
N ALA A 18 25.31 1.03 -4.51
CA ALA A 18 24.76 0.75 -5.85
C ALA A 18 23.27 1.13 -6.00
N GLN A 19 22.61 1.50 -4.91
CA GLN A 19 21.21 1.96 -4.88
C GLN A 19 20.26 1.05 -5.68
N ILE A 20 20.35 -0.26 -5.43
CA ILE A 20 19.53 -1.26 -6.12
C ILE A 20 18.12 -1.33 -5.49
N PHE A 21 17.39 -0.23 -5.60
CA PHE A 21 16.02 -0.05 -5.18
C PHE A 21 15.33 1.02 -6.05
N ASP A 22 14.00 1.02 -6.05
CA ASP A 22 13.17 1.98 -6.76
C ASP A 22 12.29 2.69 -5.72
N ALA A 23 12.18 4.01 -5.80
CA ALA A 23 11.39 4.80 -4.86
C ALA A 23 9.97 4.99 -5.38
N ILE A 24 8.98 4.75 -4.53
CA ILE A 24 7.57 4.94 -4.82
C ILE A 24 6.96 5.75 -3.68
N GLY A 25 6.29 6.85 -4.01
CA GLY A 25 5.65 7.74 -3.04
C GLY A 25 6.59 8.77 -2.41
N LEU A 26 7.80 8.98 -2.96
CA LEU A 26 8.73 10.01 -2.51
C LEU A 26 8.91 11.08 -3.59
N LYS A 27 8.84 12.37 -3.23
CA LYS A 27 9.03 13.45 -4.21
C LYS A 27 10.45 13.46 -4.78
N THR A 28 10.57 13.91 -6.04
CA THR A 28 11.85 14.01 -6.75
C THR A 28 12.86 14.85 -5.97
N ASP A 29 12.50 16.01 -5.44
CA ASP A 29 13.44 16.88 -4.73
C ASP A 29 14.03 16.22 -3.47
N PHE A 30 13.22 15.45 -2.75
CA PHE A 30 13.66 14.67 -1.60
C PHE A 30 14.65 13.56 -2.02
N VAL A 31 14.29 12.80 -3.07
CA VAL A 31 15.15 11.73 -3.61
C VAL A 31 16.47 12.32 -4.13
N GLN A 32 16.43 13.44 -4.85
CA GLN A 32 17.64 14.09 -5.35
C GLN A 32 18.56 14.57 -4.24
N LYS A 33 18.02 15.02 -3.10
CA LYS A 33 18.82 15.51 -1.98
C LYS A 33 19.42 14.41 -1.11
N TYR A 34 18.70 13.32 -0.85
CA TYR A 34 19.10 12.31 0.13
C TYR A 34 19.42 10.93 -0.47
N PHE A 35 18.91 10.64 -1.67
CA PHE A 35 19.06 9.35 -2.36
C PHE A 35 19.39 9.56 -3.85
N THR A 36 20.27 10.53 -4.14
CA THR A 36 20.60 10.99 -5.49
C THR A 36 20.93 9.81 -6.40
N GLY A 37 20.29 9.74 -7.57
CA GLY A 37 20.47 8.63 -8.53
C GLY A 37 19.41 7.53 -8.45
N THR A 38 18.57 7.51 -7.41
CA THR A 38 17.45 6.58 -7.31
C THR A 38 16.30 7.03 -8.22
N ALA A 39 15.68 6.09 -8.95
CA ALA A 39 14.48 6.37 -9.73
C ALA A 39 13.27 6.60 -8.81
N THR A 40 12.39 7.53 -9.20
CA THR A 40 11.07 7.73 -8.59
C THR A 40 10.08 8.07 -9.70
N LEU A 41 9.10 7.18 -9.94
CA LEU A 41 8.09 7.35 -10.99
C LEU A 41 6.78 7.91 -10.46
N ILE A 42 6.45 7.58 -9.22
CA ILE A 42 5.25 8.04 -8.53
C ILE A 42 5.74 8.84 -7.34
N GLU A 43 5.56 10.15 -7.43
CA GLU A 43 5.90 11.06 -6.34
C GLU A 43 4.91 10.97 -5.18
N GLY A 44 5.24 11.57 -4.05
CA GLY A 44 4.36 11.59 -2.89
C GLY A 44 4.84 12.56 -1.81
N VAL A 45 5.33 12.01 -0.72
CA VAL A 45 5.66 12.74 0.52
C VAL A 45 7.03 13.42 0.46
N GLU A 46 7.19 14.45 1.30
CA GLU A 46 8.43 15.16 1.57
C GLU A 46 8.88 14.97 3.03
N LEU A 47 9.85 15.76 3.46
CA LEU A 47 10.45 15.64 4.79
C LEU A 47 9.43 15.99 5.89
N GLU A 48 8.53 16.93 5.63
CA GLU A 48 7.50 17.39 6.55
C GLU A 48 6.53 16.25 6.92
N GLU A 49 6.00 15.52 5.94
CA GLU A 49 5.10 14.40 6.21
C GLU A 49 5.84 13.24 6.89
N ILE A 50 7.07 12.92 6.43
CA ILE A 50 7.90 11.88 7.06
C ILE A 50 8.16 12.22 8.53
N ALA A 51 8.48 13.48 8.83
CA ALA A 51 8.71 13.95 10.19
C ALA A 51 7.43 13.87 11.04
N ALA A 52 6.29 14.31 10.50
CA ALA A 52 5.00 14.24 11.17
C ALA A 52 4.62 12.79 11.53
N GLU A 53 4.72 11.86 10.59
CA GLU A 53 4.45 10.44 10.86
C GLU A 53 5.44 9.83 11.87
N THR A 54 6.72 10.21 11.80
CA THR A 54 7.74 9.75 12.74
C THR A 54 7.43 10.21 14.16
N VAL A 55 7.01 11.47 14.33
CA VAL A 55 6.62 12.03 15.63
C VAL A 55 5.32 11.39 16.13
N SER A 56 4.35 11.11 15.26
CA SER A 56 3.12 10.39 15.64
C SER A 56 3.45 9.01 16.21
N ARG A 57 4.22 8.19 15.48
CA ARG A 57 4.65 6.86 15.94
C ARG A 57 5.43 6.92 17.25
N HIS A 58 6.26 7.94 17.42
CA HIS A 58 6.95 8.20 18.69
C HIS A 58 5.96 8.50 19.81
N ALA A 59 4.98 9.38 19.60
CA ALA A 59 3.96 9.70 20.60
C ALA A 59 3.16 8.45 21.00
N ASP A 60 2.83 7.57 20.05
CA ASP A 60 2.12 6.33 20.31
C ASP A 60 2.96 5.36 21.16
N GLY A 61 4.25 5.20 20.80
CA GLY A 61 5.18 4.32 21.53
C GLY A 61 5.56 4.79 22.94
N PHE A 62 5.55 6.10 23.19
CA PHE A 62 5.81 6.70 24.51
C PHE A 62 4.53 7.14 25.24
N GLY A 63 3.37 6.84 24.66
CA GLY A 63 2.07 7.16 25.21
C GLY A 63 1.74 6.31 26.45
N ASN A 64 0.74 6.75 27.21
CA ASN A 64 0.26 6.04 28.39
C ASN A 64 -0.98 5.17 28.09
N ASP A 65 -1.04 4.53 26.92
CA ASP A 65 -2.14 3.64 26.58
C ASP A 65 -2.14 2.42 27.53
N PRO A 66 -3.18 2.25 28.38
CA PRO A 66 -3.25 1.13 29.31
C PRO A 66 -3.28 -0.24 28.61
N VAL A 67 -3.81 -0.32 27.39
CA VAL A 67 -3.93 -1.53 26.59
C VAL A 67 -2.58 -1.94 26.02
N LEU A 68 -1.76 -0.98 25.58
CA LEU A 68 -0.46 -1.23 24.95
C LEU A 68 0.73 -1.16 25.92
N ARG A 69 0.50 -0.84 27.20
CA ARG A 69 1.54 -0.68 28.23
C ARG A 69 2.57 -1.84 28.27
N ASN A 70 2.12 -3.07 28.04
CA ASN A 70 2.96 -4.27 28.07
C ASN A 70 2.88 -5.10 26.77
N SER A 71 2.32 -4.55 25.69
CA SER A 71 2.12 -5.29 24.44
C SER A 71 2.17 -4.37 23.24
N LEU A 72 2.75 -4.88 22.15
CA LEU A 72 2.69 -4.20 20.85
C LEU A 72 1.27 -4.23 20.29
N GLU A 73 1.01 -3.32 19.36
CA GLU A 73 -0.21 -3.36 18.57
C GLU A 73 -0.34 -4.69 17.82
N VAL A 74 -1.60 -5.09 17.63
CA VAL A 74 -2.00 -6.34 17.00
C VAL A 74 -1.51 -6.41 15.54
N GLY A 75 -1.32 -5.26 14.89
CA GLY A 75 -0.91 -5.13 13.50
C GLY A 75 -1.91 -5.72 12.51
N GLY A 76 -1.45 -5.92 11.28
CA GLY A 76 -2.25 -6.54 10.23
C GLY A 76 -1.56 -6.64 8.88
N GLU A 77 -0.28 -6.31 8.76
CA GLU A 77 0.40 -6.20 7.47
C GLU A 77 0.46 -7.52 6.68
N TYR A 78 0.80 -8.62 7.36
CA TYR A 78 0.97 -9.93 6.69
C TYR A 78 -0.32 -10.74 6.57
N MET A 79 -1.28 -10.52 7.45
CA MET A 79 -2.52 -11.29 7.52
C MET A 79 -3.66 -10.39 7.98
N PHE A 80 -4.82 -10.56 7.35
CA PHE A 80 -6.03 -9.85 7.70
C PHE A 80 -6.37 -9.99 9.19
N ARG A 81 -6.72 -8.87 9.81
CA ARG A 81 -7.29 -8.79 11.16
C ARG A 81 -8.40 -7.77 11.18
N MET A 82 -9.46 -7.99 11.97
CA MET A 82 -10.64 -7.11 12.02
C MET A 82 -10.35 -5.65 12.39
N ARG A 83 -9.25 -5.40 13.13
CA ARG A 83 -8.78 -4.06 13.50
C ARG A 83 -7.35 -3.79 13.01
N GLY A 84 -6.91 -4.52 11.99
CA GLY A 84 -5.59 -4.36 11.40
C GLY A 84 -5.62 -3.51 10.14
N GLU A 85 -4.52 -3.54 9.40
CA GLU A 85 -4.43 -2.97 8.06
C GLU A 85 -5.55 -3.46 7.15
N ALA A 86 -5.94 -2.62 6.20
CA ALA A 86 -6.95 -2.98 5.23
C ALA A 86 -6.34 -3.94 4.18
N HIS A 87 -7.03 -5.04 3.88
CA HIS A 87 -6.65 -5.99 2.82
C HIS A 87 -7.67 -5.99 1.68
N ILE A 88 -7.22 -6.15 0.44
CA ILE A 88 -8.10 -6.35 -0.72
C ILE A 88 -8.92 -7.64 -0.53
N TRP A 89 -8.31 -8.68 0.03
CA TRP A 89 -8.96 -9.95 0.33
C TRP A 89 -9.42 -10.00 1.78
N SER A 90 -10.64 -9.53 2.05
CA SER A 90 -11.32 -9.71 3.33
C SER A 90 -12.12 -11.02 3.36
N PRO A 91 -12.41 -11.59 4.55
CA PRO A 91 -13.29 -12.75 4.68
C PRO A 91 -14.65 -12.54 4.01
N ASP A 92 -15.21 -11.34 4.12
CA ASP A 92 -16.49 -10.99 3.50
C ASP A 92 -16.40 -11.02 1.98
N ALA A 93 -15.38 -10.39 1.39
CA ALA A 93 -15.17 -10.39 -0.06
C ALA A 93 -15.00 -11.81 -0.62
N VAL A 94 -14.23 -12.65 0.10
CA VAL A 94 -14.05 -14.06 -0.28
C VAL A 94 -15.37 -14.84 -0.17
N ALA A 95 -16.13 -14.65 0.90
CA ALA A 95 -17.41 -15.32 1.08
C ALA A 95 -18.42 -14.91 -0.01
N THR A 96 -18.57 -13.62 -0.28
CA THR A 96 -19.47 -13.11 -1.34
C THR A 96 -19.10 -13.67 -2.70
N LEU A 97 -17.80 -13.71 -3.05
CA LEU A 97 -17.34 -14.31 -4.31
C LEU A 97 -17.65 -15.81 -4.39
N GLN A 98 -17.40 -16.56 -3.31
CA GLN A 98 -17.71 -17.99 -3.27
C GLN A 98 -19.21 -18.25 -3.44
N HIS A 99 -20.06 -17.45 -2.81
CA HIS A 99 -21.52 -17.55 -2.97
C HIS A 99 -21.94 -17.24 -4.41
N ALA A 100 -21.42 -16.18 -5.01
CA ALA A 100 -21.72 -15.80 -6.39
C ALA A 100 -21.42 -16.93 -7.38
N VAL A 101 -20.22 -17.53 -7.28
CA VAL A 101 -19.78 -18.59 -8.19
C VAL A 101 -20.56 -19.90 -7.97
N ARG A 102 -20.82 -20.29 -6.71
CA ARG A 102 -21.56 -21.52 -6.40
C ARG A 102 -23.02 -21.47 -6.84
N GLN A 103 -23.64 -20.30 -6.75
CA GLN A 103 -25.04 -20.09 -7.11
C GLN A 103 -25.23 -19.66 -8.57
N GLY A 104 -24.13 -19.30 -9.27
CA GLY A 104 -24.21 -18.69 -10.60
C GLY A 104 -24.92 -17.33 -10.60
N SER A 105 -24.89 -16.61 -9.47
CA SER A 105 -25.64 -15.37 -9.26
C SER A 105 -24.84 -14.15 -9.72
N TRP A 106 -25.30 -13.50 -10.79
CA TRP A 106 -24.74 -12.23 -11.25
C TRP A 106 -24.94 -11.10 -10.23
N GLU A 107 -26.07 -11.09 -9.52
CA GLU A 107 -26.37 -10.08 -8.52
C GLU A 107 -25.34 -10.12 -7.38
N THR A 108 -25.06 -11.32 -6.85
CA THR A 108 -24.07 -11.51 -5.79
C THR A 108 -22.65 -11.20 -6.28
N PHE A 109 -22.35 -11.45 -7.56
CA PHE A 109 -21.08 -11.03 -8.15
C PHE A 109 -20.97 -9.50 -8.22
N ARG A 110 -22.06 -8.79 -8.56
CA ARG A 110 -22.10 -7.33 -8.58
C ARG A 110 -21.84 -6.76 -7.18
N ASP A 111 -22.38 -7.37 -6.13
CA ASP A 111 -22.12 -6.96 -4.75
C ASP A 111 -20.65 -7.14 -4.38
N TYR A 112 -20.05 -8.28 -4.74
CA TYR A 112 -18.61 -8.50 -4.60
C TYR A 112 -17.78 -7.45 -5.35
N SER A 113 -18.10 -7.17 -6.62
CA SER A 113 -17.41 -6.14 -7.39
C SER A 113 -17.54 -4.77 -6.75
N ALA A 114 -18.71 -4.39 -6.25
CA ALA A 114 -18.92 -3.12 -5.56
C ALA A 114 -18.08 -3.01 -4.27
N GLN A 115 -17.91 -4.11 -3.53
CA GLN A 115 -17.04 -4.14 -2.35
C GLN A 115 -15.56 -3.93 -2.72
N ILE A 116 -15.07 -4.63 -3.75
CA ILE A 116 -13.67 -4.52 -4.22
C ILE A 116 -13.39 -3.18 -4.92
N ASP A 117 -14.40 -2.58 -5.55
CA ASP A 117 -14.29 -1.28 -6.20
C ASP A 117 -14.70 -0.11 -5.29
N SER A 118 -14.92 -0.36 -3.99
CA SER A 118 -15.21 0.67 -3.00
C SER A 118 -14.02 1.60 -2.79
N GLU A 119 -14.27 2.81 -2.26
CA GLU A 119 -13.24 3.84 -2.09
C GLU A 119 -12.08 3.40 -1.17
N THR A 120 -12.37 2.66 -0.11
CA THR A 120 -11.35 2.08 0.78
C THR A 120 -10.50 1.03 0.06
N ALA A 121 -11.09 0.21 -0.80
CA ALA A 121 -10.37 -0.77 -1.59
C ALA A 121 -9.56 -0.12 -2.72
N ARG A 122 -10.04 1.01 -3.26
CA ARG A 122 -9.33 1.82 -4.26
C ARG A 122 -8.05 2.44 -3.70
N ALA A 123 -8.07 2.91 -2.45
CA ALA A 123 -6.89 3.51 -1.82
C ALA A 123 -5.72 2.53 -1.61
N GLN A 124 -5.94 1.22 -1.73
CA GLN A 124 -4.91 0.19 -1.54
C GLN A 124 -4.04 -0.06 -2.77
N SER A 125 -4.39 0.49 -3.94
CA SER A 125 -3.65 0.23 -5.18
C SER A 125 -3.62 1.45 -6.08
N ILE A 126 -2.52 1.62 -6.81
CA ILE A 126 -2.34 2.75 -7.75
C ILE A 126 -3.49 2.79 -8.78
N ARG A 127 -3.97 1.64 -9.25
CA ARG A 127 -5.10 1.57 -10.19
C ARG A 127 -6.39 2.20 -9.63
N GLY A 128 -6.59 2.17 -8.32
CA GLY A 128 -7.77 2.71 -7.67
C GLY A 128 -7.81 4.24 -7.62
N LEU A 129 -6.67 4.90 -7.85
CA LEU A 129 -6.59 6.36 -7.99
C LEU A 129 -7.12 6.86 -9.35
N PHE A 130 -7.30 5.96 -10.31
CA PHE A 130 -7.82 6.31 -11.63
C PHE A 130 -9.34 6.17 -11.69
N LYS A 131 -9.98 7.04 -12.49
CA LYS A 131 -11.37 6.89 -12.91
C LYS A 131 -11.46 6.72 -14.41
N ILE A 132 -12.39 5.89 -14.86
CA ILE A 132 -12.71 5.74 -16.28
C ILE A 132 -13.47 6.97 -16.72
N ARG A 133 -12.95 7.66 -17.74
CA ARG A 133 -13.65 8.77 -18.41
C ARG A 133 -14.38 8.25 -19.63
N PHE A 134 -15.70 8.36 -19.64
CA PHE A 134 -16.52 7.95 -20.78
C PHE A 134 -16.55 9.03 -21.87
N ALA A 135 -16.90 8.65 -23.10
CA ALA A 135 -16.89 9.53 -24.27
C ALA A 135 -17.71 10.82 -24.04
N GLU A 136 -18.85 10.67 -23.36
CA GLU A 136 -19.76 11.75 -22.94
C GLU A 136 -19.05 12.82 -22.09
N GLU A 137 -18.16 12.42 -21.17
CA GLU A 137 -17.38 13.34 -20.33
C GLU A 137 -16.26 14.07 -21.09
N THR A 138 -15.98 13.65 -22.32
CA THR A 138 -14.97 14.25 -23.21
C THR A 138 -15.61 15.00 -24.39
N GLY A 139 -16.94 15.11 -24.41
CA GLY A 139 -17.68 15.78 -25.49
C GLY A 139 -17.68 15.01 -26.82
N ARG A 140 -17.35 13.71 -26.79
CA ARG A 140 -17.40 12.82 -27.96
C ARG A 140 -18.66 11.97 -27.84
N LYS A 141 -19.50 11.99 -28.87
CA LYS A 141 -20.64 11.07 -29.00
C LYS A 141 -20.17 9.72 -29.48
#